data_AF-A0A4U0VTM6-F1
#
_entry.id   AF-A0A4U0VTM6-F1
#
_cell.length_a   1.000
_cell.length_b   1.000
_cell.length_c   1.000
_cell.angle_alpha   90.00
_cell.angle_beta   90.00
_cell.angle_gamma   90.00
#
_symmetry.space_group_name_H-M   'P 1'
#
loop_
_entity.id
_entity.type
_entity.pdbx_description
1 polymer ?
#
loop_
_entity_poly.entity_id
_entity_poly.type
_entity_poly.pdbx_seq_one_letter_code
_entity_poly.pdbx_strand_id
1 'polypeptide(L)'
;MPHADSLALPSDTLTKQEFYAHVCATAEALLAPTNDADPAANWITVLSNAASLLFGSYENYASKFGRDEGRKVNWAGFYVVPSLMTRSADSTAEPSQLLLGPFHGRPACNSVSLRPASASRPVGVCAASYLAQETVVVQDVNARPGHIACDGVTQSEIVVPFTVRRRKQAGSVTGESEEEEEFRVGVLDIDCEALGAFDEEDRAGLEQFVEVLKRVIRWDA
;
A
#
# COMPACT_ATOMS: atom_id res chain seq x y z
N MET A 1 13.73 4.76 -19.56
CA MET A 1 13.84 3.30 -19.47
C MET A 1 12.49 2.71 -19.86
N PRO A 2 12.42 1.60 -20.61
CA PRO A 2 11.15 0.90 -20.81
C PRO A 2 10.66 0.37 -19.45
N HIS A 3 9.33 0.33 -19.24
CA HIS A 3 8.72 0.02 -17.94
C HIS A 3 9.20 -1.32 -17.35
N ALA A 4 9.50 -2.33 -18.18
CA ALA A 4 9.98 -3.62 -17.70
C ALA A 4 11.39 -3.58 -17.09
N ASP A 5 12.26 -2.67 -17.56
CA ASP A 5 13.62 -2.53 -17.04
C ASP A 5 13.65 -1.89 -15.64
N SER A 6 12.53 -1.30 -15.20
CA SER A 6 12.39 -0.72 -13.86
C SER A 6 12.54 -1.75 -12.73
N LEU A 7 12.38 -3.04 -13.03
CA LEU A 7 12.54 -4.12 -12.06
C LEU A 7 14.00 -4.54 -11.87
N ALA A 8 14.93 -4.06 -12.71
CA ALA A 8 16.34 -4.40 -12.58
C ALA A 8 16.92 -3.79 -11.30
N LEU A 9 17.51 -4.65 -10.46
CA LEU A 9 18.28 -4.20 -9.31
C LEU A 9 19.72 -3.89 -9.73
N PRO A 10 20.37 -2.87 -9.15
CA PRO A 10 21.73 -2.49 -9.50
C PRO A 10 22.79 -3.53 -9.08
N SER A 11 22.44 -4.44 -8.16
CA SER A 11 23.30 -5.52 -7.68
C SER A 11 22.46 -6.60 -7.01
N ASP A 12 22.95 -7.84 -6.97
CA ASP A 12 22.32 -8.96 -6.27
C ASP A 12 22.56 -8.93 -4.75
N THR A 13 23.48 -8.08 -4.26
CA THR A 13 23.95 -8.06 -2.86
C THR A 13 23.57 -6.79 -2.12
N LEU A 14 22.47 -6.15 -2.48
CA LEU A 14 22.03 -4.92 -1.82
C LEU A 14 21.69 -5.16 -0.34
N THR A 15 21.96 -4.16 0.49
CA THR A 15 21.32 -4.04 1.80
C THR A 15 19.84 -3.68 1.63
N LYS A 16 19.02 -3.90 2.67
CA LYS A 16 17.58 -3.54 2.61
C LYS A 16 17.42 -2.05 2.38
N GLN A 17 18.22 -1.24 3.08
CA GLN A 17 18.25 0.21 2.88
C GLN A 17 18.53 0.62 1.42
N GLU A 18 19.55 0.02 0.77
CA GLU A 18 19.86 0.32 -0.64
C GLU A 18 18.75 -0.17 -1.58
N PHE A 19 18.16 -1.34 -1.29
CA PHE A 19 17.01 -1.86 -2.04
C PHE A 19 15.84 -0.87 -2.01
N TYR A 20 15.40 -0.43 -0.84
CA TYR A 20 14.28 0.51 -0.74
C TYR A 20 14.61 1.88 -1.32
N ALA A 21 15.84 2.36 -1.17
CA ALA A 21 16.28 3.61 -1.81
C ALA A 21 16.17 3.52 -3.33
N HIS A 22 16.61 2.39 -3.92
CA HIS A 22 16.49 2.13 -5.36
C HIS A 22 15.03 2.04 -5.83
N VAL A 23 14.20 1.27 -5.10
CA VAL A 23 12.78 1.11 -5.42
C VAL A 23 12.04 2.45 -5.33
N CYS A 24 12.31 3.27 -4.31
CA CYS A 24 11.72 4.60 -4.18
C CYS A 24 12.14 5.54 -5.31
N ALA A 25 13.44 5.59 -5.64
CA ALA A 25 13.94 6.41 -6.74
C ALA A 25 13.35 5.98 -8.09
N THR A 26 13.20 4.67 -8.29
CA THR A 26 12.57 4.11 -9.48
C THR A 26 11.09 4.47 -9.55
N ALA A 27 10.35 4.34 -8.44
CA ALA A 27 8.95 4.73 -8.38
C ALA A 27 8.77 6.22 -8.68
N GLU A 28 9.58 7.09 -8.10
CA GLU A 28 9.52 8.53 -8.32
C GLU A 28 9.78 8.86 -9.80
N ALA A 29 10.80 8.27 -10.43
CA ALA A 29 11.08 8.49 -11.84
C ALA A 29 10.04 7.89 -12.80
N LEU A 30 9.50 6.71 -12.48
CA LEU A 30 8.57 5.97 -13.33
C LEU A 30 7.16 6.54 -13.28
N LEU A 31 6.75 7.03 -12.11
CA LEU A 31 5.37 7.42 -11.81
C LEU A 31 5.18 8.93 -11.77
N ALA A 32 6.25 9.72 -11.91
CA ALA A 32 6.18 11.17 -11.93
C ALA A 32 5.19 11.66 -13.01
N PRO A 33 4.27 12.57 -12.66
CA PRO A 33 3.40 13.20 -13.63
C PRO A 33 4.22 14.03 -14.62
N THR A 34 3.80 14.06 -15.88
CA THR A 34 4.41 14.93 -16.89
C THR A 34 4.10 16.41 -16.67
N ASN A 35 3.01 16.72 -15.96
CA ASN A 35 2.58 18.03 -15.50
C ASN A 35 1.41 17.87 -14.50
N ASP A 36 0.99 18.95 -13.84
CA ASP A 36 -0.10 18.93 -12.83
C ASP A 36 -1.45 18.40 -13.36
N ALA A 37 -1.69 18.52 -14.67
CA ALA A 37 -2.91 18.06 -15.32
C ALA A 37 -2.80 16.63 -15.90
N ASP A 38 -1.69 15.92 -15.67
CA ASP A 38 -1.47 14.58 -16.23
C ASP A 38 -2.57 13.60 -15.77
N PRO A 39 -3.41 13.07 -16.69
CA PRO A 39 -4.47 12.13 -16.33
C PRO A 39 -3.92 10.79 -15.85
N ALA A 40 -2.67 10.42 -16.18
CA ALA A 40 -2.03 9.18 -15.71
C ALA A 40 -1.62 9.24 -14.24
N ALA A 41 -1.54 10.42 -13.64
CA ALA A 41 -1.26 10.63 -12.21
C ALA A 41 -2.44 10.26 -11.30
N ASN A 42 -3.50 9.65 -11.83
CA ASN A 42 -4.62 9.17 -11.03
C ASN A 42 -4.18 7.96 -10.18
N TRP A 43 -4.84 7.80 -9.03
CA TRP A 43 -4.48 6.78 -8.05
C TRP A 43 -4.54 5.35 -8.61
N ILE A 44 -5.49 5.03 -9.51
CA ILE A 44 -5.63 3.66 -10.06
C ILE A 44 -4.38 3.31 -10.86
N THR A 45 -4.00 4.18 -11.79
CA THR A 45 -2.83 3.97 -12.67
C THR A 45 -1.54 3.89 -11.86
N VAL A 46 -1.34 4.81 -10.91
CA VAL A 46 -0.11 4.85 -10.12
C VAL A 46 -0.01 3.67 -9.17
N LEU A 47 -1.07 3.36 -8.40
CA LEU A 47 -1.07 2.22 -7.48
C LEU A 47 -0.92 0.88 -8.22
N SER A 48 -1.45 0.75 -9.43
CA SER A 48 -1.25 -0.46 -10.26
C SER A 48 0.22 -0.68 -10.61
N ASN A 49 0.92 0.36 -11.05
CA ASN A 49 2.34 0.27 -11.35
C ASN A 49 3.19 0.14 -10.08
N ALA A 50 2.82 0.80 -8.99
CA ALA A 50 3.50 0.70 -7.70
C ALA A 50 3.43 -0.73 -7.14
N ALA A 51 2.26 -1.38 -7.19
CA ALA A 51 2.11 -2.78 -6.82
C ALA A 51 2.98 -3.70 -7.70
N SER A 52 3.00 -3.46 -9.02
CA SER A 52 3.85 -4.22 -9.95
C SER A 52 5.34 -4.06 -9.64
N LEU A 53 5.76 -2.82 -9.37
CA LEU A 53 7.14 -2.48 -9.06
C LEU A 53 7.59 -3.16 -7.76
N LEU A 54 6.84 -3.01 -6.66
CA LEU A 54 7.16 -3.66 -5.40
C LEU A 54 7.25 -5.17 -5.55
N PHE A 55 6.21 -5.80 -6.10
CA PHE A 55 6.15 -7.25 -6.25
C PHE A 55 7.33 -7.78 -7.08
N GLY A 56 7.59 -7.18 -8.24
CA GLY A 56 8.71 -7.57 -9.10
C GLY A 56 10.09 -7.29 -8.50
N SER A 57 10.24 -6.17 -7.76
CA SER A 57 11.48 -5.85 -7.07
C SER A 57 11.80 -6.86 -5.97
N TYR A 58 10.80 -7.31 -5.19
CA TYR A 58 11.00 -8.38 -4.20
C TYR A 58 11.37 -9.71 -4.84
N GLU A 59 10.73 -10.08 -5.97
CA GLU A 59 11.11 -11.30 -6.70
C GLU A 59 12.56 -11.26 -7.17
N ASN A 60 13.07 -10.08 -7.54
CA ASN A 60 14.44 -9.89 -7.98
C ASN A 60 15.44 -9.71 -6.84
N TYR A 61 14.99 -9.51 -5.59
CA TYR A 61 15.87 -9.27 -4.45
C TYR A 61 16.35 -10.56 -3.76
N ALA A 62 16.93 -11.47 -4.56
CA ALA A 62 17.26 -12.86 -4.21
C ALA A 62 18.01 -13.07 -2.87
N SER A 63 18.81 -12.09 -2.42
CA SER A 63 19.60 -12.22 -1.19
C SER A 63 18.78 -12.06 0.10
N LYS A 64 17.61 -11.42 0.04
CA LYS A 64 16.70 -11.23 1.20
C LYS A 64 15.32 -11.81 0.93
N PHE A 65 14.76 -11.48 -0.23
CA PHE A 65 13.51 -11.99 -0.76
C PHE A 65 13.80 -12.81 -2.02
N GLY A 66 12.80 -13.24 -2.76
CA GLY A 66 13.03 -13.89 -4.04
C GLY A 66 11.89 -14.81 -4.45
N ARG A 67 12.17 -15.68 -5.42
CA ARG A 67 11.20 -16.67 -5.91
C ARG A 67 11.29 -18.01 -5.20
N ASP A 68 12.33 -18.22 -4.39
CA ASP A 68 12.55 -19.44 -3.65
C ASP A 68 11.48 -19.63 -2.57
N GLU A 69 11.04 -20.87 -2.38
CA GLU A 69 10.01 -21.23 -1.41
C GLU A 69 10.41 -20.77 0.01
N GLY A 70 9.44 -20.17 0.72
CA GLY A 70 9.64 -19.74 2.11
C GLY A 70 10.39 -18.42 2.29
N ARG A 71 10.71 -17.67 1.22
CA ARG A 71 11.18 -16.26 1.26
C ARG A 71 10.49 -15.35 0.26
N LYS A 72 9.41 -15.87 -0.33
CA LYS A 72 8.71 -15.23 -1.42
C LYS A 72 7.61 -14.32 -0.91
N VAL A 73 7.64 -13.07 -1.37
CA VAL A 73 6.47 -12.18 -1.29
C VAL A 73 5.40 -12.74 -2.21
N ASN A 74 4.26 -13.14 -1.66
CA ASN A 74 3.15 -13.76 -2.38
C ASN A 74 2.01 -12.77 -2.68
N TRP A 75 2.01 -11.60 -2.03
CA TRP A 75 1.05 -10.54 -2.29
C TRP A 75 1.64 -9.16 -2.01
N ALA A 76 1.40 -8.19 -2.87
CA ALA A 76 1.71 -6.78 -2.64
C ALA A 76 0.66 -5.90 -3.31
N GLY A 77 0.01 -5.01 -2.56
CA GLY A 77 -1.10 -4.24 -3.09
C GLY A 77 -1.76 -3.32 -2.08
N PHE A 78 -2.94 -2.85 -2.43
CA PHE A 78 -3.59 -1.80 -1.67
C PHE A 78 -5.03 -2.17 -1.30
N TYR A 79 -5.46 -1.70 -0.13
CA TYR A 79 -6.87 -1.58 0.23
C TYR A 79 -7.20 -0.11 0.47
N VAL A 80 -8.25 0.40 -0.16
CA VAL A 80 -8.59 1.82 -0.16
C VAL A 80 -9.99 2.06 0.39
N VAL A 81 -10.25 3.29 0.85
CA VAL A 81 -11.58 3.68 1.32
C VAL A 81 -12.61 3.67 0.17
N PRO A 82 -13.88 3.31 0.45
CA PRO A 82 -14.95 3.32 -0.55
C PRO A 82 -15.12 4.65 -1.28
N SER A 83 -14.90 5.77 -0.59
CA SER A 83 -15.01 7.12 -1.17
C SER A 83 -13.99 7.39 -2.27
N LEU A 84 -12.90 6.62 -2.37
CA LEU A 84 -11.94 6.70 -3.47
C LEU A 84 -12.41 5.96 -4.74
N MET A 85 -13.28 4.96 -4.57
CA MET A 85 -13.80 4.11 -5.65
C MET A 85 -15.13 4.63 -6.22
N THR A 86 -15.96 5.26 -5.40
CA THR A 86 -17.27 5.75 -5.79
C THR A 86 -17.26 7.26 -5.96
N ARG A 87 -17.80 7.78 -7.08
CA ARG A 87 -18.00 9.22 -7.32
C ARG A 87 -19.01 9.90 -6.39
N SER A 88 -19.47 9.22 -5.33
CA SER A 88 -20.36 9.81 -4.34
C SER A 88 -19.53 10.66 -3.39
N ALA A 89 -19.24 11.89 -3.83
CA ALA A 89 -18.43 12.89 -3.14
C ALA A 89 -18.95 13.29 -1.74
N ASP A 90 -20.14 12.84 -1.34
CA ASP A 90 -20.85 13.35 -0.15
C ASP A 90 -20.75 12.48 1.12
N SER A 91 -19.97 11.40 1.13
CA SER A 91 -19.81 10.63 2.38
C SER A 91 -18.64 11.14 3.21
N THR A 92 -18.91 12.12 4.07
CA THR A 92 -18.07 12.45 5.24
C THR A 92 -18.11 11.37 6.33
N ALA A 93 -18.93 10.33 6.15
CA ALA A 93 -19.02 9.23 7.09
C ALA A 93 -17.76 8.37 7.07
N GLU A 94 -17.26 8.05 8.27
CA GLU A 94 -16.19 7.09 8.47
C GLU A 94 -16.49 5.76 7.77
N PRO A 95 -15.52 5.18 7.04
CA PRO A 95 -15.73 3.93 6.33
C PRO A 95 -15.98 2.79 7.31
N SER A 96 -16.87 1.88 6.94
CA SER A 96 -17.09 0.63 7.69
C SER A 96 -16.14 -0.50 7.24
N GLN A 97 -15.53 -0.35 6.06
CA GLN A 97 -14.64 -1.31 5.45
C GLN A 97 -13.68 -0.61 4.48
N LEU A 98 -12.55 -1.23 4.20
CA LEU A 98 -11.69 -0.92 3.05
C LEU A 98 -12.06 -1.84 1.88
N LEU A 99 -11.85 -1.40 0.65
CA LEU A 99 -12.10 -2.14 -0.57
C LEU A 99 -10.77 -2.48 -1.25
N LEU A 100 -10.72 -3.65 -1.89
CA LEU A 100 -9.54 -4.09 -2.62
C LEU A 100 -9.20 -3.10 -3.76
N GLY A 101 -7.99 -2.56 -3.71
CA GLY A 101 -7.39 -1.73 -4.76
C GLY A 101 -6.47 -2.56 -5.66
N PRO A 102 -5.61 -1.90 -6.47
CA PRO A 102 -4.63 -2.60 -7.30
C PRO A 102 -3.67 -3.45 -6.47
N PHE A 103 -3.31 -4.62 -6.99
CA PHE A 103 -2.39 -5.55 -6.33
C PHE A 103 -1.71 -6.47 -7.34
N HIS A 104 -0.63 -7.12 -6.91
CA HIS A 104 -0.01 -8.26 -7.57
C HIS A 104 0.09 -9.41 -6.58
N GLY A 105 -0.32 -10.61 -7.00
CA GLY A 105 -0.39 -11.79 -6.15
C GLY A 105 -1.61 -12.66 -6.48
N ARG A 106 -1.95 -13.58 -5.56
CA ARG A 106 -3.17 -14.39 -5.67
C ARG A 106 -4.43 -13.55 -5.43
N PRO A 107 -5.62 -13.99 -5.89
CA PRO A 107 -6.88 -13.34 -5.55
C PRO A 107 -7.04 -13.17 -4.04
N ALA A 108 -7.47 -11.98 -3.63
CA ALA A 108 -7.61 -11.60 -2.22
C ALA A 108 -9.06 -11.31 -1.85
N CYS A 109 -9.27 -11.00 -0.57
CA CYS A 109 -10.57 -10.58 -0.06
C CYS A 109 -11.02 -9.27 -0.74
N ASN A 110 -12.27 -9.18 -1.22
CA ASN A 110 -12.75 -7.97 -1.91
C ASN A 110 -12.86 -6.75 -0.96
N SER A 111 -12.97 -6.98 0.35
CA SER A 111 -13.01 -5.93 1.35
C SER A 111 -12.47 -6.39 2.70
N VAL A 112 -12.05 -5.42 3.51
CA VAL A 112 -11.55 -5.61 4.88
C VAL A 112 -12.46 -4.83 5.83
N SER A 113 -13.12 -5.53 6.76
CA SER A 113 -13.95 -4.90 7.79
C SER A 113 -13.10 -4.06 8.75
N LEU A 114 -13.51 -2.81 9.00
CA LEU A 114 -12.90 -1.93 10.01
C LEU A 114 -13.54 -2.11 11.40
N ARG A 115 -14.45 -3.08 11.55
CA ARG A 115 -15.07 -3.43 12.83
C ARG A 115 -14.59 -4.80 13.31
N PRO A 116 -14.38 -4.97 14.62
CA PRO A 116 -14.11 -6.28 15.20
C PRO A 116 -15.23 -7.26 14.84
N ALA A 117 -14.87 -8.50 14.53
CA ALA A 117 -15.86 -9.54 14.25
C ALA A 117 -16.59 -10.00 15.52
N SER A 118 -15.96 -9.81 16.69
CA SER A 118 -16.49 -10.15 18.02
C SER A 118 -15.67 -9.40 19.09
N ALA A 119 -16.18 -9.29 20.31
CA ALA A 119 -15.40 -8.84 21.47
C ALA A 119 -14.10 -9.65 21.68
N SER A 120 -14.09 -10.92 21.26
CA SER A 120 -12.93 -11.82 21.35
C SER A 120 -12.13 -11.95 20.05
N ARG A 121 -12.54 -11.26 18.97
CA ARG A 121 -11.87 -11.32 17.67
C ARG A 121 -11.56 -9.89 17.19
N PRO A 122 -10.31 -9.43 17.34
CA PRO A 122 -9.92 -8.09 16.92
C PRO A 122 -10.01 -7.93 15.40
N VAL A 123 -9.83 -6.71 14.93
CA VAL A 123 -9.76 -6.38 13.50
C VAL A 123 -8.51 -7.00 12.84
N GLY A 124 -8.57 -7.21 11.52
CA GLY A 124 -7.45 -7.70 10.70
C GLY A 124 -6.24 -6.75 10.69
N VAL A 125 -5.11 -7.15 10.09
CA VAL A 125 -3.86 -6.35 10.13
C VAL A 125 -4.05 -5.05 9.35
N CYS A 126 -4.55 -5.15 8.11
CA CYS A 126 -5.00 -4.02 7.29
C CYS A 126 -5.85 -3.01 8.07
N ALA A 127 -6.90 -3.49 8.75
CA ALA A 127 -7.79 -2.65 9.54
C ALA A 127 -7.11 -2.05 10.77
N ALA A 128 -6.25 -2.81 11.46
CA ALA A 128 -5.50 -2.30 12.62
C ALA A 128 -4.58 -1.15 12.22
N SER A 129 -3.83 -1.31 11.11
CA SER A 129 -2.95 -0.26 10.59
C SER A 129 -3.75 0.98 10.15
N TYR A 130 -4.84 0.79 9.40
CA TYR A 130 -5.71 1.89 8.98
C TYR A 130 -6.31 2.67 10.15
N LEU A 131 -6.80 1.99 11.18
CA LEU A 131 -7.44 2.65 12.32
C LEU A 131 -6.42 3.37 13.21
N ALA A 132 -5.26 2.75 13.46
CA ALA A 132 -4.20 3.32 14.29
C ALA A 132 -3.39 4.40 13.57
N GLN A 133 -3.42 4.42 12.23
CA GLN A 133 -2.51 5.23 11.41
C GLN A 133 -1.04 4.94 11.71
N GLU A 134 -0.73 3.66 11.98
CA GLU A 134 0.61 3.16 12.24
C GLU A 134 0.92 1.95 11.36
N THR A 135 2.18 1.82 10.92
CA THR A 135 2.64 0.61 10.24
C THR A 135 2.64 -0.57 11.20
N VAL A 136 2.03 -1.69 10.77
CA VAL A 136 1.96 -2.92 11.56
C VAL A 136 2.84 -3.98 10.90
N VAL A 137 3.77 -4.52 11.66
CA VAL A 137 4.65 -5.62 11.24
C VAL A 137 4.26 -6.90 11.99
N VAL A 138 3.90 -7.93 11.25
CA VAL A 138 3.47 -9.23 11.81
C VAL A 138 4.49 -10.29 11.46
N GLN A 139 5.22 -10.76 12.49
CA GLN A 139 6.27 -11.77 12.34
C GLN A 139 5.70 -13.18 12.07
N ASP A 140 4.52 -13.47 12.61
CA ASP A 140 3.79 -14.72 12.41
C ASP A 140 2.29 -14.42 12.39
N VAL A 141 1.65 -14.56 11.22
CA VAL A 141 0.22 -14.29 11.05
C VAL A 141 -0.66 -15.29 11.81
N ASN A 142 -0.18 -16.52 12.00
CA ASN A 142 -0.91 -17.58 12.71
C ASN A 142 -0.89 -17.38 14.23
N ALA A 143 0.12 -16.68 14.75
CA ALA A 143 0.21 -16.30 16.16
C ALA A 143 -0.78 -15.19 16.54
N ARG A 144 -1.34 -14.47 15.56
CA ARG A 144 -2.23 -13.33 15.81
C ARG A 144 -3.67 -13.80 16.06
N PRO A 145 -4.27 -13.49 17.24
CA PRO A 145 -5.63 -13.91 17.55
C PRO A 145 -6.64 -13.38 16.53
N GLY A 146 -7.40 -14.28 15.91
CA GLY A 146 -8.48 -13.89 14.99
C GLY A 146 -8.05 -13.63 13.55
N HIS A 147 -6.80 -13.93 13.18
CA HIS A 147 -6.35 -13.87 11.79
C HIS A 147 -7.17 -14.85 10.91
N ILE A 148 -7.70 -14.34 9.80
CA ILE A 148 -8.28 -15.13 8.72
C ILE A 148 -7.40 -14.82 7.52
N ALA A 149 -6.48 -15.72 7.20
CA ALA A 149 -5.61 -15.55 6.04
C ALA A 149 -6.45 -15.54 4.76
N CYS A 150 -6.33 -14.49 3.95
CA CYS A 150 -6.92 -14.49 2.60
C CYS A 150 -6.16 -15.46 1.67
N ASP A 151 -4.85 -15.65 1.91
CA ASP A 151 -4.02 -16.70 1.28
C ASP A 151 -3.40 -17.61 2.34
N GLY A 152 -3.69 -18.92 2.27
CA GLY A 152 -3.29 -19.89 3.29
C GLY A 152 -1.78 -20.16 3.39
N VAL A 153 -0.97 -19.64 2.47
CA VAL A 153 0.49 -19.78 2.50
C VAL A 153 1.21 -18.61 3.16
N THR A 154 0.53 -17.47 3.39
CA THR A 154 1.11 -16.31 4.08
C THR A 154 1.55 -16.69 5.50
N GLN A 155 2.76 -16.29 5.87
CA GLN A 155 3.36 -16.53 7.20
C GLN A 155 3.72 -15.23 7.92
N SER A 156 4.10 -14.17 7.20
CA SER A 156 4.30 -12.82 7.75
C SER A 156 3.66 -11.76 6.86
N GLU A 157 3.35 -10.60 7.45
CA GLU A 157 2.59 -9.51 6.81
C GLU A 157 3.14 -8.17 7.30
N ILE A 158 3.25 -7.18 6.41
CA ILE A 158 3.53 -5.78 6.77
C ILE A 158 2.51 -4.86 6.09
N VAL A 159 1.90 -4.00 6.89
CA VAL A 159 0.87 -3.07 6.43
C VAL A 159 1.24 -1.64 6.79
N VAL A 160 1.27 -0.75 5.79
CA VAL A 160 1.58 0.68 5.93
C VAL A 160 0.34 1.52 5.63
N PRO A 161 -0.10 2.42 6.52
CA PRO A 161 -1.25 3.28 6.28
C PRO A 161 -0.89 4.44 5.35
N PHE A 162 -1.88 4.88 4.58
CA PHE A 162 -1.71 5.88 3.55
C PHE A 162 -2.71 7.04 3.76
N THR A 163 -2.21 8.19 4.20
CA THR A 163 -2.98 9.42 4.45
C THR A 163 -2.34 10.61 3.75
N VAL A 164 -3.16 11.42 3.09
CA VAL A 164 -2.73 12.55 2.25
C VAL A 164 -3.41 13.84 2.69
N ARG A 165 -2.87 14.98 2.29
CA ARG A 165 -3.59 16.25 2.35
C ARG A 165 -4.17 16.54 0.98
N ARG A 166 -5.45 16.87 0.92
CA ARG A 166 -6.13 17.28 -0.32
C ARG A 166 -6.93 18.55 -0.06
N ARG A 167 -7.19 19.33 -1.11
CA ARG A 167 -8.13 20.45 -0.98
C ARG A 167 -9.51 19.93 -0.65
N LYS A 168 -10.14 20.55 0.34
CA LYS A 168 -11.53 20.33 0.66
C LYS A 168 -12.39 20.72 -0.54
N GLN A 169 -13.25 19.82 -1.00
CA GLN A 169 -14.23 20.17 -2.03
C GLN A 169 -15.20 21.21 -1.44
N ALA A 170 -15.15 22.44 -1.95
CA ALA A 170 -16.10 23.48 -1.56
C ALA A 170 -17.50 23.05 -2.00
N GLY A 171 -18.40 22.82 -1.05
CA GLY A 171 -19.81 22.54 -1.33
C GLY A 171 -20.48 23.76 -1.96
N SER A 172 -20.43 23.85 -3.30
CA SER A 172 -21.16 24.71 -4.26
C SER A 172 -21.67 26.11 -3.87
N VAL A 173 -21.21 26.76 -2.80
CA VAL A 173 -21.67 28.08 -2.40
C VAL A 173 -20.49 28.93 -1.93
N THR A 174 -20.04 29.77 -2.85
CA THR A 174 -19.30 31.03 -2.66
C THR A 174 -18.07 31.01 -1.75
N GLY A 175 -16.91 31.12 -2.36
CA GLY A 175 -15.70 31.64 -1.71
C GLY A 175 -14.59 30.60 -1.60
N GLU A 176 -13.43 31.00 -2.07
CA GLU A 176 -12.16 30.28 -2.06
C GLU A 176 -11.76 29.93 -0.62
N SER A 177 -12.09 28.72 -0.17
CA SER A 177 -11.45 28.15 1.01
C SER A 177 -10.27 27.30 0.55
N GLU A 178 -9.04 27.78 0.78
CA GLU A 178 -7.78 27.03 0.63
C GLU A 178 -7.58 26.03 1.79
N GLU A 179 -8.66 25.46 2.33
CA GLU A 179 -8.57 24.51 3.43
C GLU A 179 -8.12 23.14 2.89
N GLU A 180 -6.95 22.70 3.33
CA GLU A 180 -6.51 21.32 3.18
C GLU A 180 -7.13 20.45 4.28
N GLU A 181 -7.63 19.27 3.91
CA GLU A 181 -8.07 18.24 4.85
C GLU A 181 -7.15 17.03 4.79
N GLU A 182 -6.94 16.39 5.94
CA GLU A 182 -6.36 15.06 5.97
C GLU A 182 -7.37 14.05 5.44
N PHE A 183 -6.95 13.27 4.45
CA PHE A 183 -7.75 12.24 3.82
C PHE A 183 -7.06 10.89 3.97
N ARG A 184 -7.68 10.01 4.76
CA ARG A 184 -7.23 8.62 4.96
C ARG A 184 -7.62 7.80 3.75
N VAL A 185 -6.66 7.52 2.89
CA VAL A 185 -6.88 6.88 1.60
C VAL A 185 -7.01 5.35 1.75
N GLY A 186 -6.21 4.73 2.62
CA GLY A 186 -6.17 3.28 2.71
C GLY A 186 -4.88 2.74 3.35
N VAL A 187 -4.46 1.56 2.91
CA VAL A 187 -3.22 0.88 3.31
C VAL A 187 -2.52 0.25 2.11
N LEU A 188 -1.18 0.20 2.17
CA LEU A 188 -0.33 -0.74 1.44
C LEU A 188 -0.19 -2.00 2.29
N ASP A 189 -0.37 -3.16 1.68
CA ASP A 189 -0.32 -4.47 2.33
C ASP A 189 0.61 -5.40 1.54
N ILE A 190 1.47 -6.14 2.25
CA ILE A 190 2.47 -7.03 1.68
C ILE A 190 2.56 -8.30 2.52
N ASP A 191 2.33 -9.44 1.86
CA ASP A 191 2.40 -10.77 2.43
C ASP A 191 3.67 -11.50 2.00
N CYS A 192 4.21 -12.33 2.89
CA CYS A 192 5.32 -13.23 2.59
C CYS A 192 5.07 -14.65 3.11
N GLU A 193 5.52 -15.64 2.34
CA GLU A 193 5.51 -17.06 2.70
C GLU A 193 6.53 -17.40 3.82
N ALA A 194 7.42 -16.47 4.17
CA ALA A 194 8.39 -16.63 5.25
C ALA A 194 7.82 -16.16 6.60
N LEU A 195 8.23 -16.80 7.69
CA LEU A 195 8.10 -16.23 9.03
C LEU A 195 9.12 -15.09 9.20
N GLY A 196 8.69 -14.00 9.85
CA GLY A 196 9.54 -12.87 10.19
C GLY A 196 10.29 -12.27 9.01
N ALA A 197 9.65 -12.19 7.83
CA ALA A 197 10.27 -11.65 6.63
C ALA A 197 10.60 -10.15 6.77
N PHE A 198 9.72 -9.44 7.49
CA PHE A 198 9.73 -8.00 7.59
C PHE A 198 10.27 -7.52 8.93
N ASP A 199 11.13 -6.51 8.91
CA ASP A 199 11.73 -5.86 10.08
C ASP A 199 11.59 -4.32 10.00
N GLU A 200 12.33 -3.62 10.85
CA GLU A 200 12.29 -2.16 10.93
C GLU A 200 12.89 -1.47 9.69
N GLU A 201 13.82 -2.11 8.97
CA GLU A 201 14.32 -1.56 7.71
C GLU A 201 13.24 -1.62 6.63
N ASP A 202 12.44 -2.68 6.61
CA ASP A 202 11.28 -2.79 5.71
C ASP A 202 10.20 -1.79 6.05
N ARG A 203 9.91 -1.59 7.34
CA ARG A 203 9.00 -0.54 7.82
C ARG A 203 9.43 0.83 7.32
N ALA A 204 10.68 1.21 7.58
CA ALA A 204 11.20 2.52 7.17
C ALA A 204 11.20 2.69 5.64
N GLY A 205 11.58 1.64 4.90
CA GLY A 205 11.63 1.67 3.43
C GLY A 205 10.24 1.79 2.79
N LEU A 206 9.25 1.05 3.29
CA LEU A 206 7.88 1.09 2.77
C LEU A 206 7.13 2.35 3.18
N GLU A 207 7.41 2.91 4.36
CA GLU A 207 6.91 4.25 4.74
C GLU A 207 7.44 5.33 3.76
N GLN A 208 8.73 5.28 3.39
CA GLN A 208 9.29 6.17 2.36
C GLN A 208 8.65 5.95 0.98
N PHE A 209 8.42 4.69 0.60
CA PHE A 209 7.76 4.36 -0.65
C PHE A 209 6.35 4.95 -0.70
N VAL A 210 5.60 4.83 0.40
CA VAL A 210 4.30 5.49 0.57
C VAL A 210 4.43 7.01 0.40
N GLU A 211 5.42 7.66 1.00
CA GLU A 211 5.64 9.11 0.80
C GLU A 211 5.90 9.48 -0.67
N VAL A 212 6.56 8.62 -1.46
CA VAL A 212 6.68 8.82 -2.91
C VAL A 212 5.31 8.82 -3.57
N LEU A 213 4.47 7.81 -3.28
CA LEU A 213 3.12 7.70 -3.85
C LEU A 213 2.24 8.91 -3.53
N LYS A 214 2.37 9.50 -2.32
CA LYS A 214 1.65 10.72 -1.95
C LYS A 214 1.97 11.88 -2.89
N ARG A 215 3.22 11.99 -3.35
CA ARG A 215 3.69 13.08 -4.23
C ARG A 215 3.33 12.87 -5.69
N VAL A 216 3.39 11.63 -6.18
CA VAL A 216 3.17 11.34 -7.60
C VAL A 216 1.70 11.14 -7.98
N ILE A 217 0.83 10.90 -7.01
CA ILE A 217 -0.61 10.78 -7.22
C ILE A 217 -1.30 12.12 -7.05
N ARG A 218 -2.21 12.43 -7.97
CA ARG A 218 -3.14 13.55 -7.86
C ARG A 218 -4.39 13.15 -7.09
N TRP A 219 -4.61 13.79 -5.93
CA TRP A 219 -5.68 13.47 -4.96
C TRP A 219 -6.90 14.38 -5.02
N ASP A 220 -6.97 15.27 -6.02
CA ASP A 220 -7.99 16.31 -6.18
C ASP A 220 -9.22 15.89 -7.00
N ALA A 221 -9.37 14.59 -7.27
CA ALA A 221 -10.49 14.01 -8.03
C ALA A 221 -11.70 13.68 -7.14
#